data_AF-A0A7C5H2I5-F1
#
_entry.id   AF-A0A7C5H2I5-F1
#
_cell.length_a   1.000
_cell.length_b   1.000
_cell.length_c   1.000
_cell.angle_alpha   90.00
_cell.angle_beta   90.00
_cell.angle_gamma   90.00
#
_symmetry.space_group_name_H-M   'P 1'
#
loop_
_entity.id
_entity.type
_entity.pdbx_description
1 polymer ?
#
loop_
_entity_poly.entity_id
_entity_poly.type
_entity_poly.pdbx_seq_one_letter_code
_entity_poly.pdbx_strand_id
1 'polypeptide(L)' 'MSNSFIASLPTHIQKLDNGLHVIVREDHYNPVASVQGWVCTGSIHESKWLGSGISHLLEHLLFKGTTTRKGQRIDHEI' A
#
# COMPACT_ATOMS: atom_id res chain seq x y z
N MET A 1 -35.28 -14.74 -3.42
CA MET A 1 -34.60 -14.05 -2.31
C MET A 1 -33.34 -14.83 -2.00
N SER A 2 -32.23 -14.54 -2.68
CA SER A 2 -30.94 -15.22 -2.45
C SER A 2 -30.16 -14.44 -1.40
N ASN A 3 -30.09 -14.97 -0.18
CA ASN A 3 -29.11 -14.52 0.81
C ASN A 3 -27.72 -14.93 0.35
N SER A 4 -27.07 -14.10 -0.45
CA SER A 4 -25.62 -14.15 -0.65
C SER A 4 -24.96 -13.67 0.64
N PHE A 5 -24.78 -14.61 1.58
CA PHE A 5 -23.94 -14.43 2.75
C PHE A 5 -22.52 -14.16 2.23
N ILE A 6 -22.07 -12.90 2.24
CA ILE A 6 -20.64 -12.61 2.14
C ILE A 6 -20.06 -13.15 3.44
N ALA A 7 -19.65 -14.42 3.45
CA ALA A 7 -18.84 -14.95 4.52
C ALA A 7 -17.62 -14.02 4.65
N SER A 8 -17.42 -13.44 5.83
CA SER A 8 -16.21 -12.67 6.09
C SER A 8 -15.03 -13.62 5.92
N LEU A 9 -14.29 -13.48 4.82
CA LEU A 9 -13.07 -14.26 4.62
C LEU A 9 -12.15 -14.05 5.82
N PRO A 10 -11.49 -15.11 6.32
CA PRO A 10 -10.60 -14.98 7.46
C PRO A 10 -9.47 -14.01 7.13
N THR A 11 -9.30 -12.98 7.96
CA THR A 11 -8.19 -12.04 7.87
C THR A 11 -7.07 -12.51 8.79
N HIS A 12 -5.91 -12.82 8.22
CA HIS A 12 -4.70 -13.11 8.96
C HIS A 12 -3.88 -11.83 9.16
N ILE A 13 -3.43 -11.58 10.39
CA ILE A 13 -2.59 -10.43 10.73
C ILE A 13 -1.34 -10.95 11.42
N GLN A 14 -0.19 -10.67 10.84
CA GLN A 14 1.12 -10.99 11.41
C GLN A 14 1.92 -9.71 11.59
N LYS A 15 2.62 -9.59 12.71
CA LYS A 15 3.63 -8.54 12.92
C LYS A 15 5.01 -9.15 12.73
N LEU A 16 5.81 -8.56 11.85
CA LEU A 16 7.20 -8.95 11.64
C LEU A 16 8.11 -8.36 12.73
N ASP A 17 9.32 -8.89 12.87
CA ASP A 17 10.29 -8.45 13.89
C ASP A 17 10.68 -6.98 13.75
N ASN A 18 10.64 -6.43 12.54
CA ASN A 18 10.88 -5.01 12.25
C ASN A 18 9.68 -4.09 12.59
N GLY A 19 8.58 -4.67 13.08
CA GLY A 19 7.37 -3.95 13.46
C GLY A 19 6.33 -3.78 12.35
N LEU A 20 6.60 -4.23 11.12
CA LEU A 20 5.64 -4.16 10.01
C LEU A 20 4.47 -5.11 10.24
N HIS A 21 3.25 -4.59 10.04
CA HIS A 21 2.03 -5.40 10.02
C HIS A 21 1.77 -5.91 8.60
N VAL A 22 1.66 -7.23 8.46
CA VAL A 22 1.26 -7.92 7.24
C VAL A 22 -0.16 -8.42 7.44
N ILE A 23 -1.07 -7.94 6.59
CA ILE A 23 -2.50 -8.30 6.61
C ILE A 23 -2.77 -9.09 5.34
N VAL A 24 -3.24 -10.33 5.49
CA VAL A 24 -3.56 -11.24 4.37
C VAL A 24 -5.01 -11.65 4.47
N ARG A 25 -5.74 -11.52 3.37
CA ARG A 25 -7.10 -12.04 3.21
C ARG A 25 -7.15 -12.88 1.94
N GLU A 26 -7.09 -14.19 2.11
CA GLU A 26 -7.07 -15.12 0.97
C GLU A 26 -8.48 -15.31 0.40
N ASP A 27 -8.58 -15.13 -0.91
CA ASP A 27 -9.78 -15.43 -1.70
C ASP A 27 -9.36 -16.22 -2.93
N HIS A 28 -9.64 -17.53 -2.93
CA HIS A 28 -9.30 -18.41 -4.05
C HIS A 28 -10.40 -18.47 -5.12
N TYR A 29 -11.45 -17.64 -5.02
CA TYR A 29 -12.52 -17.61 -6.01
C TYR A 29 -12.08 -17.00 -7.34
N ASN A 30 -11.14 -16.04 -7.30
CA ASN A 30 -10.62 -15.35 -8.48
C ASN A 30 -9.08 -15.47 -8.55
N PRO A 31 -8.48 -15.71 -9.74
CA PRO A 31 -7.04 -15.82 -9.91
C PRO A 31 -6.36 -14.44 -9.99
N VAL A 32 -6.73 -13.51 -9.12
CA VAL A 32 -6.19 -12.15 -9.06
C VAL A 32 -5.86 -11.78 -7.61
N ALA A 33 -4.85 -10.93 -7.44
CA ALA A 33 -4.44 -10.43 -6.13
C ALA A 33 -4.23 -8.92 -6.17
N SER A 34 -4.51 -8.25 -5.05
CA SER A 34 -4.16 -6.85 -4.82
C SER A 34 -3.18 -6.78 -3.66
N VAL A 35 -2.07 -6.07 -3.85
CA VAL A 35 -1.05 -5.84 -2.82
C VAL A 35 -0.94 -4.34 -2.61
N GLN A 36 -1.01 -3.90 -1.35
CA GLN A 36 -0.99 -2.49 -0.99
C GLN A 36 -0.02 -2.28 0.18
N GLY A 37 0.79 -1.22 0.10
CA GLY A 37 1.61 -0.74 1.20
C GLY A 37 0.96 0.48 1.84
N TRP A 38 0.83 0.48 3.17
CA TRP A 38 0.27 1.60 3.93
C TRP A 38 1.32 2.14 4.88
N VAL A 39 1.49 3.45 4.89
CA VAL A 39 2.37 4.15 5.84
C VAL A 39 1.50 5.10 6.65
N CYS A 40 1.55 5.00 7.97
CA CYS A 40 0.76 5.84 8.88
C CYS A 40 1.33 7.27 8.98
N THR A 41 1.47 7.97 7.85
CA THR A 41 1.92 9.36 7.76
C THR A 41 1.17 10.10 6.64
N GLY A 42 1.35 11.41 6.54
CA GLY A 42 0.71 12.26 5.53
C GLY A 42 0.79 13.74 5.90
N SER A 43 0.11 14.62 5.17
CA SER A 43 0.29 16.07 5.36
C SER A 43 -0.06 16.60 6.75
N ILE A 44 -0.92 15.91 7.52
CA ILE A 44 -1.20 16.26 8.92
C ILE A 44 0.01 16.08 9.85
N HIS A 45 0.99 15.27 9.44
CA HIS A 45 2.21 14.97 10.17
C HIS A 45 3.40 15.82 9.69
N GLU A 46 3.20 16.73 8.74
CA GLU A 46 4.24 17.64 8.26
C GLU A 46 4.56 18.69 9.34
N SER A 47 5.85 18.99 9.52
CA SER A 47 6.26 19.98 10.52
C SER A 47 5.80 21.38 10.11
N LYS A 48 5.38 22.16 11.11
CA LYS A 48 4.80 23.51 10.95
C LYS A 48 5.58 24.45 10.03
N TRP A 49 6.91 24.29 9.93
CA TRP A 49 7.81 25.17 9.17
C TRP A 49 8.40 24.56 7.90
N LEU A 50 8.09 23.29 7.60
CA LEU A 50 8.57 22.62 6.39
C LEU A 50 7.72 22.97 5.15
N GLY A 51 6.57 23.63 5.33
CA GLY A 51 5.60 23.89 4.29
C GLY A 51 4.62 22.71 4.12
N SER A 52 3.41 23.01 3.64
CA SER A 52 2.42 21.99 3.30
C SER A 52 2.70 21.41 1.91
N GLY A 53 2.63 20.09 1.75
CA GLY A 53 2.67 19.40 0.45
C GLY A 53 3.87 18.49 0.22
N ILE A 54 4.74 18.30 1.22
CA ILE A 54 5.93 17.43 1.08
C ILE A 54 5.51 15.97 0.93
N SER A 55 4.50 15.51 1.66
CA SER A 55 3.97 14.14 1.55
C SER A 55 3.46 13.87 0.14
N HIS A 56 2.80 14.86 -0.46
CA HIS A 56 2.31 14.75 -1.84
C HIS A 56 3.47 14.78 -2.85
N LEU A 57 4.48 15.63 -2.64
CA LEU A 57 5.68 15.60 -3.49
C LEU A 57 6.40 14.25 -3.41
N LEU A 58 6.53 13.69 -2.21
CA LEU A 58 7.12 12.37 -1.99
C LEU A 58 6.35 11.28 -2.76
N GLU A 59 5.02 11.31 -2.73
CA GLU A 59 4.15 10.41 -3.50
C GLU A 59 4.47 10.48 -5.01
N HIS A 60 4.61 11.68 -5.58
CA HIS A 60 5.01 11.84 -6.99
C HIS A 60 6.40 11.30 -7.30
N LEU A 61 7.32 11.35 -6.33
CA LEU A 61 8.69 10.87 -6.51
C LEU A 61 8.82 9.36 -6.34
N LEU A 62 7.92 8.72 -5.59
CA LEU A 62 7.97 7.28 -5.30
C LEU A 62 8.04 6.43 -6.58
N PHE A 63 7.40 6.88 -7.65
CA PHE A 63 7.34 6.18 -8.94
C PHE A 63 8.44 6.61 -9.93
N LYS A 64 9.23 7.65 -9.64
CA LYS A 64 10.27 8.15 -10.56
C LYS A 64 11.58 7.36 -10.54
N GLY A 65 11.62 6.26 -9.80
CA GLY A 65 12.74 5.32 -9.80
C GLY A 65 13.21 4.97 -8.39
N THR A 66 13.81 3.80 -8.28
CA THR A 66 14.47 3.29 -7.07
C THR A 66 15.96 3.10 -7.36
N THR A 67 16.77 2.87 -6.32
CA THR A 67 18.21 2.60 -6.45
C THR A 67 18.52 1.42 -7.39
N THR A 68 17.59 0.48 -7.52
CA THR A 68 17.75 -0.73 -8.35
C THR A 68 16.93 -0.70 -9.65
N ARG A 69 16.02 0.26 -9.84
CA ARG A 69 15.16 0.38 -11.04
C ARG A 69 14.98 1.83 -11.46
N LYS A 70 15.39 2.20 -12.67
CA LYS A 70 15.17 3.55 -13.24
C LYS A 70 13.68 3.81 -13.48
N GLY A 71 13.22 5.07 -13.31
CA GLY A 71 11.81 5.45 -13.32
C GLY A 71 10.98 5.01 -14.53
N GLN A 72 11.55 5.11 -15.75
CA GLN A 72 10.86 4.66 -16.98
C GLN A 72 10.50 3.16 -16.99
N ARG A 73 11.13 2.36 -16.12
CA ARG A 73 10.90 0.93 -16.05
C ARG A 73 9.77 0.55 -15.10
N ILE A 74 9.46 1.40 -14.11
CA ILE A 74 8.39 1.13 -13.14
C ILE A 74 7.02 1.47 -13.75
N ASP A 75 6.93 2.54 -14.55
CA ASP A 75 5.71 2.93 -15.26
C ASP A 75 5.32 1.97 -16.40
N HIS A 76 6.29 1.32 -17.04
CA HIS A 76 6.05 0.38 -18.15
C HIS A 76 5.85 -1.09 -17.73
N GLU A 77 6.24 -1.48 -16.51
CA GLU A 77 6.15 -2.87 -16.01
C GLU A 77 4.87 -3.13 -15.18
N ILE A 78 4.07 -2.09 -14.88
CA ILE A 78 2.82 -2.17 -14.10
C ILE A 78 1.61 -2.05 -15.02
#